data_AF-A0A4Y8V2X1-F1
#
_entry.id   AF-A0A4Y8V2X1-F1
#
_cell.length_a   1.000
_cell.length_b   1.000
_cell.length_c   1.000
_cell.angle_alpha   90.00
_cell.angle_beta   90.00
_cell.angle_gamma   90.00
#
_symmetry.space_group_name_H-M   'P 1'
#
loop_
_entity.id
_entity.type
_entity.pdbx_description
1 polymer ?
#
loop_
_entity_poly.entity_id
_entity_poly.type
_entity_poly.pdbx_seq_one_letter_code
_entity_poly.pdbx_strand_id
1 'polypeptide(L)' 'MLQLSTDTIKGYVKTIYNKLGVSNRSEVTLEAIRLGLIDVD' A
#
# COMPACT_ATOMS: atom_id res chain seq x y z
N MET A 1 0.04 2.50 -16.67
CA MET A 1 -0.95 1.91 -15.75
C MET A 1 -0.77 0.40 -15.76
N LEU A 2 -0.79 -0.27 -14.61
CA LEU A 2 -0.62 -1.73 -14.56
C LEU A 2 -1.85 -2.41 -15.17
N GLN A 3 -1.65 -3.39 -16.06
CA GLN A 3 -2.72 -4.16 -16.71
C GLN A 3 -3.26 -5.25 -15.77
N LEU A 4 -3.85 -4.85 -14.64
CA LEU A 4 -4.38 -5.73 -13.61
C LEU A 4 -5.88 -5.49 -13.40
N SER A 5 -6.62 -6.55 -13.06
CA SER A 5 -8.01 -6.40 -12.65
C SER A 5 -8.11 -5.70 -11.30
N THR A 6 -9.25 -5.05 -11.05
CA THR A 6 -9.53 -4.39 -9.77
C THR A 6 -9.42 -5.34 -8.58
N ASP A 7 -9.83 -6.61 -8.74
CA ASP A 7 -9.78 -7.58 -7.65
C ASP A 7 -8.35 -8.05 -7.37
N THR A 8 -7.50 -8.16 -8.39
CA THR A 8 -6.06 -8.41 -8.20
C THR A 8 -5.42 -7.25 -7.45
N ILE A 9 -5.75 -5.99 -7.80
CA ILE A 9 -5.26 -4.81 -7.08
C ILE A 9 -5.69 -4.84 -5.61
N LYS A 10 -6.97 -5.14 -5.31
CA LYS A 10 -7.46 -5.28 -3.93
C LYS A 10 -6.69 -6.35 -3.16
N GLY A 11 -6.39 -7.49 -3.78
CA GLY A 11 -5.58 -8.56 -3.18
C GLY A 11 -4.17 -8.08 -2.82
N TYR A 12 -3.52 -7.33 -3.70
CA TYR A 12 -2.21 -6.74 -3.42
C TYR A 12 -2.26 -5.70 -2.30
N VAL A 13 -3.24 -4.78 -2.32
CA VAL A 13 -3.40 -3.77 -1.27
C VAL A 13 -3.61 -4.42 0.10
N LYS A 14 -4.47 -5.44 0.18
CA LYS A 14 -4.68 -6.21 1.43
C LYS A 14 -3.39 -6.85 1.93
N THR A 15 -2.59 -7.42 1.02
CA THR A 15 -1.31 -8.04 1.37
C THR A 15 -0.31 -7.00 1.88
N ILE A 16 -0.27 -5.81 1.29
CA ILE A 16 0.57 -4.70 1.76
C ILE A 16 0.16 -4.27 3.16
N TYR A 17 -1.14 -4.10 3.42
CA TYR A 17 -1.65 -3.72 4.74
C TYR A 17 -1.24 -4.75 5.80
N ASN A 18 -1.41 -6.04 5.51
CA ASN A 18 -1.01 -7.13 6.40
C ASN A 18 0.49 -7.14 6.67
N LYS A 19 1.33 -6.92 5.65
CA LYS A 19 2.80 -6.89 5.80
C LYS A 19 3.27 -5.71 6.65
N LEU A 20 2.58 -4.58 6.57
CA LEU A 20 2.91 -3.37 7.31
C LEU A 20 2.19 -3.27 8.66
N GLY A 21 1.26 -4.19 8.97
CA GLY A 21 0.50 -4.17 10.21
C GLY A 21 -0.47 -2.99 10.33
N VAL A 22 -0.96 -2.46 9.19
CA VAL A 22 -1.83 -1.27 9.12
C VAL A 22 -3.25 -1.63 8.67
N SER A 23 -4.21 -0.76 8.97
CA SER A 23 -5.63 -1.00 8.77
C SER A 23 -6.27 -0.16 7.66
N ASN A 24 -5.63 0.93 7.24
CA ASN A 24 -6.21 1.88 6.30
C ASN A 24 -5.15 2.55 5.39
N ARG A 25 -5.65 3.33 4.41
CA ARG A 25 -4.81 3.95 3.38
C ARG A 25 -3.96 5.09 3.93
N SER A 26 -4.41 5.77 4.97
CA SER A 26 -3.60 6.84 5.57
C SER A 26 -2.41 6.24 6.31
N GLU A 27 -2.63 5.17 7.09
CA GLU A 27 -1.58 4.43 7.79
C GLU A 27 -0.57 3.80 6.82
N VAL A 28 -1.03 3.14 5.74
CA VAL A 28 -0.11 2.56 4.75
C VAL A 28 0.77 3.61 4.08
N THR A 29 0.24 4.82 3.87
CA THR A 29 0.95 5.93 3.23
C THR A 29 2.02 6.47 4.18
N LEU A 30 1.64 6.73 5.44
CA LEU A 30 2.58 7.18 6.48
C LEU A 30 3.71 6.16 6.69
N GLU A 31 3.38 4.88 6.73
CA GLU A 31 4.37 3.81 6.92
C GLU A 31 5.29 3.67 5.71
N ALA A 32 4.77 3.79 4.49
CA ALA A 32 5.59 3.78 3.28
C ALA A 32 6.57 4.95 3.23
N ILE A 33 6.15 6.15 3.66
CA ILE A 33 7.04 7.31 3.82
C ILE A 33 8.08 7.06 4.91
N ARG A 34 7.68 6.55 6.08
CA ARG A 34 8.58 6.22 7.20
C ARG A 34 9.66 5.21 6.80
N LEU A 35 9.32 4.27 5.92
CA LEU A 35 10.24 3.26 5.39
C LEU A 35 11.09 3.76 4.20
N GLY A 36 10.87 4.97 3.69
CA GLY A 36 11.56 5.51 2.52
C GLY A 36 11.19 4.81 1.21
N LEU A 37 9.98 4.23 1.12
CA LEU A 37 9.47 3.57 -0.09
C LEU A 37 8.80 4.57 -1.06
N ILE A 38 8.36 5.72 -0.54
CA ILE A 38 7.67 6.78 -1.27
C ILE A 38 8.23 8.12 -0.75
N ASP A 39 8.58 9.01 -1.67
CA ASP A 39 9.00 10.38 -1.36
C ASP A 39 7.79 11.29 -1.14
N VAL A 40 7.95 12.35 -0.33
CA VAL A 40 6.87 13.30 0.03
C VAL A 40 6.83 14.50 -0.95
N ASP A 41 7.53 14.40 -2.08
CA ASP A 41 7.69 15.46 -3.06
C ASP A 41 6.55 15.54 -4.09
#